data_AF-A0A0K0CT75-F1
#
_entry.id   AF-A0A0K0CT75-F1
#
_cell.length_a   1.000
_cell.length_b   1.000
_cell.length_c   1.000
_cell.angle_alpha   90.00
_cell.angle_beta   90.00
_cell.angle_gamma   90.00
#
_symmetry.space_group_name_H-M   'P 1'
#
loop_
_entity.id
_entity.type
_entity.pdbx_description
1 polymer ?
#
loop_
_entity_poly.entity_id
_entity_poly.type
_entity_poly.pdbx_seq_one_letter_code
_entity_poly.pdbx_strand_id
1 'polypeptide(L)'
;MEIGRAANHTKPAVWLDGGNHAREWPAFHVAIYFIDVLVRNYQIDDKITKYVDWLDIYVFPVLNPDGFIFSRTSKNAIIRQWRKNRAPANCSGTTALVKHVCCDGVDLNRNYDLG
;
A
#
# COMPACT_ATOMS: atom_id res chain seq x y z
N MET A 1 1.34 6.14 9.07
CA MET A 1 2.27 6.54 10.14
C MET A 1 3.00 7.77 9.67
N GLU A 2 3.07 8.81 10.50
CA GLU A 2 3.86 10.01 10.24
C GLU A 2 5.16 9.93 11.05
N ILE A 3 6.29 10.26 10.43
CA ILE A 3 7.62 10.25 11.03
C ILE A 3 8.30 11.58 10.69
N GLY A 4 8.56 12.39 11.70
CA GLY A 4 9.23 13.67 11.55
C GLY A 4 9.47 14.34 12.90
N ARG A 5 10.53 15.14 13.01
CA ARG A 5 10.75 15.98 14.20
C ARG A 5 9.82 17.19 14.18
N ALA A 6 9.26 17.54 15.34
CA ALA A 6 8.46 18.76 15.49
C ALA A 6 9.26 20.01 15.09
N ALA A 7 8.64 20.88 14.30
CA ALA A 7 9.20 22.15 13.85
C ALA A 7 8.14 23.26 13.95
N ASN A 8 8.59 24.52 14.04
CA ASN A 8 7.72 25.70 14.07
C ASN A 8 7.34 26.22 12.67
N HIS A 9 7.64 25.46 11.62
CA HIS A 9 7.35 25.77 10.23
C HIS A 9 6.93 24.48 9.51
N THR A 10 6.31 24.63 8.34
CA THR A 10 5.92 23.49 7.50
C THR A 10 7.13 22.85 6.84
N LYS A 11 7.28 21.54 6.98
CA LYS A 11 8.31 20.76 6.30
C LYS A 11 7.77 20.14 5.01
N PRO A 12 8.64 19.90 4.01
CA PRO A 12 8.27 19.11 2.84
C PRO A 12 7.88 17.68 3.26
N ALA A 13 6.83 17.16 2.63
CA ALA A 13 6.30 15.83 2.94
C ALA A 13 6.69 14.79 1.87
N VAL A 14 6.94 13.57 2.32
CA VAL A 14 7.15 12.40 1.45
C VAL A 14 6.09 11.36 1.78
N TRP A 15 5.40 10.85 0.76
CA TRP A 15 4.44 9.76 0.89
C TRP A 15 5.02 8.46 0.35
N LEU A 16 4.90 7.38 1.13
CA LEU A 16 5.25 6.02 0.74
C LEU A 16 4.12 5.08 1.14
N ASP A 17 3.48 4.44 0.17
CA ASP A 17 2.56 3.34 0.45
C ASP A 17 3.13 1.99 -0.01
N GLY A 18 2.74 0.95 0.73
CA GLY A 18 2.97 -0.44 0.39
C GLY A 18 1.65 -1.16 0.18
N GLY A 19 1.68 -2.18 -0.68
CA GLY A 19 0.60 -3.16 -0.68
C GLY A 19 -0.69 -2.72 -1.34
N ASN A 20 -0.61 -1.92 -2.40
CA ASN A 20 -1.73 -1.60 -3.28
C ASN A 20 -2.30 -2.89 -3.92
N HIS A 21 -1.42 -3.77 -4.42
CA HIS A 21 -1.79 -5.10 -4.87
C HIS A 21 -1.59 -6.16 -3.79
N ALA A 22 -2.64 -6.93 -3.52
CA ALA A 22 -2.69 -7.92 -2.45
C ALA A 22 -1.57 -8.98 -2.47
N ARG A 23 -1.20 -9.49 -3.65
CA ARG A 23 -0.18 -10.56 -3.81
C ARG A 23 1.26 -10.11 -3.63
N GLU A 24 1.53 -8.81 -3.67
CA GLU A 24 2.88 -8.22 -3.68
C GLU A 24 3.42 -8.08 -2.24
N TRP A 25 3.41 -9.19 -1.50
CA TRP A 25 3.75 -9.23 -0.07
C TRP A 25 5.07 -8.54 0.31
N PRO A 26 6.15 -8.60 -0.49
CA PRO A 26 7.37 -7.87 -0.16
C PRO A 26 7.17 -6.35 -0.01
N ALA A 27 6.26 -5.71 -0.75
CA ALA A 27 6.03 -4.28 -0.65
C ALA A 27 5.55 -3.85 0.76
N PHE A 28 4.68 -4.65 1.37
CA PHE A 28 4.19 -4.44 2.74
C PHE A 28 5.34 -4.54 3.75
N HIS A 29 6.21 -5.55 3.60
CA HIS A 29 7.35 -5.77 4.48
C HIS A 29 8.40 -4.67 4.33
N VAL A 30 8.68 -4.22 3.11
CA VAL A 30 9.61 -3.11 2.86
C VAL A 30 9.09 -1.82 3.47
N ALA A 31 7.79 -1.51 3.39
CA ALA A 31 7.24 -0.33 4.03
C ALA A 31 7.39 -0.36 5.56
N ILE A 32 7.15 -1.52 6.20
CA ILE A 32 7.36 -1.69 7.65
C ILE A 32 8.87 -1.61 7.99
N TYR A 33 9.71 -2.26 7.21
CA TYR A 33 11.17 -2.22 7.41
C TYR A 33 11.72 -0.79 7.26
N PHE A 34 11.19 -0.01 6.32
CA PHE A 34 11.57 1.38 6.13
C PHE A 34 11.25 2.23 7.37
N ILE A 35 10.07 2.03 7.98
CA ILE A 35 9.73 2.65 9.28
C ILE A 35 10.75 2.26 10.35
N ASP A 36 11.06 0.96 10.46
CA ASP A 36 12.03 0.45 11.45
C ASP A 36 13.42 1.08 11.28
N VAL A 37 13.91 1.18 10.05
CA VAL A 37 15.19 1.84 9.73
C VAL A 37 15.19 3.31 10.14
N LEU A 38 14.12 4.06 9.83
CA LEU A 38 14.02 5.48 10.19
C LEU A 38 14.01 5.69 11.71
N VAL A 39 13.23 4.89 12.44
CA VAL A 39 13.07 5.05 13.90
C VAL A 39 14.32 4.58 14.64
N ARG A 40 14.87 3.42 14.28
CA ARG A 40 16.00 2.83 15.02
C ARG A 40 17.31 3.57 14.82
N ASN A 41 17.49 4.26 13.69
CA ASN A 41 18.73 4.96 13.38
C ASN A 41 18.63 6.48 13.54
N TYR A 42 17.50 6.99 14.06
CA TYR A 42 17.39 8.41 14.41
C TYR A 42 18.37 8.74 15.54
N GLN A 43 19.13 9.83 15.38
CA GLN A 43 20.24 10.24 16.26
C GLN A 43 21.42 9.26 16.34
N ILE A 44 21.46 8.24 15.47
CA ILE A 44 22.58 7.29 15.34
C ILE A 44 23.26 7.46 13.98
N ASP A 45 22.47 7.51 12.91
CA ASP A 45 22.94 7.77 11.55
C ASP A 45 22.65 9.24 11.18
N ASP A 46 23.69 9.99 10.82
CA ASP A 46 23.60 11.42 10.51
C ASP A 46 22.67 11.71 9.32
N LYS A 47 22.64 10.82 8.33
CA LYS A 47 21.84 10.98 7.12
C LYS A 47 20.37 10.75 7.42
N ILE A 48 20.03 9.71 8.17
CA ILE A 48 18.65 9.43 8.62
C ILE A 48 18.16 10.55 9.54
N THR A 49 19.00 10.99 10.48
CA THR A 49 18.68 12.11 11.38
C THR A 49 18.36 13.37 10.59
N LYS A 50 19.18 13.71 9.59
CA LYS A 50 18.92 14.85 8.71
C LYS A 50 17.60 14.72 7.95
N TYR A 51 17.25 13.53 7.47
CA TYR A 51 15.97 13.32 6.78
C TYR A 51 14.77 13.48 7.72
N VAL A 52 14.78 12.88 8.91
CA VAL A 52 13.68 12.97 9.88
C VAL A 52 13.51 14.39 10.43
N ASP A 53 14.61 15.14 10.56
CA ASP A 53 14.57 16.53 11.01
C ASP A 53 14.04 17.48 9.92
N TRP A 54 14.32 17.20 8.64
CA TRP A 54 13.95 18.08 7.52
C TRP A 54 12.63 17.72 6.82
N LEU A 55 12.17 16.47 6.91
CA LEU A 55 10.97 15.96 6.23
C LEU A 55 9.86 15.58 7.21
N ASP A 56 8.63 15.56 6.71
CA ASP A 56 7.54 14.75 7.27
C ASP A 56 7.30 13.54 6.38
N ILE A 57 7.61 12.34 6.88
CA ILE A 57 7.55 11.09 6.12
C ILE A 57 6.28 10.34 6.52
N TYR A 58 5.36 10.19 5.56
CA TYR A 58 4.13 9.45 5.72
C TYR A 58 4.26 8.07 5.09
N VAL A 59 4.12 7.03 5.90
CA VAL A 59 4.18 5.64 5.45
C VAL A 59 2.84 4.95 5.67
N PHE A 60 2.28 4.35 4.62
CA PHE A 60 1.06 3.54 4.65
C PHE A 60 1.36 2.08 4.25
N PRO A 61 1.69 1.19 5.20
CA PRO A 61 2.27 -0.10 4.83
C PRO A 61 1.34 -1.10 4.13
N VAL A 62 0.02 -0.97 4.31
CA VAL A 62 -0.98 -1.94 3.83
C VAL A 62 -2.17 -1.22 3.21
N LEU A 63 -2.02 -0.71 1.99
CA LEU A 63 -3.10 0.03 1.31
C LEU A 63 -4.34 -0.83 1.01
N ASN A 64 -4.15 -2.12 0.76
CA ASN A 64 -5.22 -3.08 0.47
C ASN A 64 -5.30 -4.18 1.56
N PRO A 65 -5.81 -3.87 2.76
CA PRO A 65 -5.83 -4.83 3.88
C PRO A 65 -6.70 -6.06 3.57
N ASP A 66 -7.88 -5.88 2.99
CA ASP A 66 -8.81 -6.98 2.72
C ASP A 66 -8.25 -7.94 1.67
N GLY A 67 -7.68 -7.40 0.59
CA GLY A 67 -7.04 -8.20 -0.45
C GLY A 67 -5.82 -8.93 0.10
N PHE A 68 -5.01 -8.27 0.93
CA PHE A 68 -3.85 -8.90 1.57
C PHE A 68 -4.25 -10.11 2.42
N ILE A 69 -5.25 -9.96 3.31
CA ILE A 69 -5.78 -11.06 4.11
C ILE A 69 -6.30 -12.18 3.22
N PHE A 70 -7.11 -11.84 2.21
CA PHE A 70 -7.66 -12.83 1.28
C PHE A 70 -6.54 -13.65 0.61
N SER A 71 -5.50 -12.98 0.11
CA SER A 71 -4.37 -13.66 -0.55
C SER A 71 -3.60 -14.65 0.35
N ARG A 72 -3.74 -14.53 1.67
CA ARG A 72 -3.10 -15.39 2.67
C ARG A 72 -3.99 -16.53 3.16
N THR A 73 -5.27 -16.54 2.83
CA THR A 73 -6.21 -17.58 3.30
C THR A 73 -5.97 -18.95 2.68
N SER A 74 -5.31 -19.01 1.52
CA SER A 74 -5.07 -20.27 0.80
C SER A 74 -3.81 -20.20 -0.04
N LYS A 75 -3.18 -21.37 -0.26
CA LYS A 75 -2.07 -21.55 -1.21
C LYS A 75 -2.54 -21.74 -2.65
N ASN A 76 -3.85 -21.88 -2.89
CA ASN A 76 -4.40 -21.99 -4.23
C ASN A 76 -4.01 -20.75 -5.06
N ALA A 77 -3.50 -20.96 -6.27
CA ALA A 77 -3.02 -19.88 -7.14
C ALA A 77 -4.05 -18.78 -7.36
N ILE A 78 -5.35 -19.10 -7.48
CA ILE A 78 -6.44 -18.13 -7.67
C ILE A 78 -6.52 -17.14 -6.50
N ILE A 79 -6.30 -17.63 -5.28
CA ILE A 79 -6.38 -16.85 -4.05
C ILE A 79 -5.02 -16.18 -3.76
N ARG A 80 -3.93 -16.95 -3.81
CA ARG A 80 -2.58 -16.47 -3.50
C ARG A 80 -2.08 -15.37 -4.46
N GLN A 81 -2.54 -15.40 -5.72
CA GLN A 81 -2.24 -14.40 -6.75
C GLN A 81 -3.30 -13.32 -6.87
N TRP A 82 -4.21 -13.21 -5.88
CA TRP A 82 -5.20 -12.13 -5.84
C TRP A 82 -4.51 -10.76 -5.81
N ARG A 83 -5.00 -9.83 -6.62
CA ARG A 83 -4.42 -8.49 -6.79
C ARG A 83 -5.31 -7.39 -6.24
N LYS A 84 -6.62 -7.50 -6.49
CA LYS A 84 -7.64 -6.48 -6.25
C LYS A 84 -7.98 -6.31 -4.77
N ASN A 85 -8.80 -5.33 -4.43
CA ASN A 85 -9.46 -5.30 -3.11
C ASN A 85 -10.54 -6.39 -3.01
N ARG A 86 -11.39 -6.33 -1.97
CA ARG A 86 -12.53 -7.24 -1.76
C ARG A 86 -13.89 -6.54 -1.83
N ALA A 87 -14.00 -5.50 -2.66
CA ALA A 87 -15.30 -4.90 -2.95
C ALA A 87 -16.29 -5.97 -3.47
N PRO A 88 -17.60 -5.86 -3.16
CA PRO A 88 -18.61 -6.82 -3.58
C PRO A 88 -18.64 -7.05 -5.10
N ALA A 89 -19.16 -8.20 -5.51
CA ALA A 89 -19.31 -8.55 -6.92
C ALA A 89 -20.05 -7.45 -7.69
N ASN A 90 -19.44 -6.96 -8.76
CA ASN A 90 -20.10 -6.12 -9.74
C ASN A 90 -20.40 -6.98 -11.00
N CYS A 91 -21.68 -7.08 -11.36
CA CYS A 91 -22.17 -7.84 -12.52
C CYS A 91 -22.42 -6.97 -13.76
N SER A 92 -21.84 -5.78 -13.84
CA SER A 92 -21.88 -4.93 -15.04
C SER A 92 -20.84 -5.31 -16.09
N GLY A 93 -19.98 -6.31 -15.82
CA GLY A 93 -18.93 -6.74 -16.73
C GLY A 93 -19.48 -7.26 -18.06
N THR A 94 -18.79 -6.95 -19.15
CA THR A 94 -19.12 -7.48 -20.48
C THR A 94 -17.85 -7.97 -21.15
N THR A 95 -17.93 -9.17 -21.73
CA THR A 95 -16.92 -9.73 -22.62
C THR A 95 -17.47 -9.81 -24.04
N ALA A 96 -16.63 -10.17 -25.01
CA ALA A 96 -17.06 -10.33 -26.40
C ALA A 96 -18.19 -11.38 -26.58
N LEU A 97 -18.30 -12.34 -25.66
CA LEU A 97 -19.23 -13.47 -25.77
C LEU A 97 -20.33 -13.47 -24.71
N VAL A 98 -20.13 -12.80 -23.58
CA VAL A 98 -21.02 -12.87 -22.41
C VAL A 98 -21.22 -11.47 -21.81
N LYS A 99 -22.48 -11.09 -21.64
CA LYS A 99 -22.91 -9.90 -20.89
C LYS A 99 -23.21 -10.28 -19.44
N HIS A 100 -23.18 -9.30 -18.54
CA HIS A 100 -23.48 -9.47 -17.11
C HIS A 100 -22.50 -10.37 -16.33
N VAL A 101 -21.21 -10.29 -16.67
CA VAL A 101 -20.16 -11.03 -15.95
C VAL A 101 -19.97 -10.41 -14.57
N CYS A 102 -20.13 -11.23 -13.53
CA CYS A 102 -19.88 -10.86 -12.14
C CYS A 102 -18.40 -11.01 -11.78
N CYS A 103 -17.82 -9.96 -11.19
CA CYS A 103 -16.43 -9.96 -10.71
C CYS A 103 -16.32 -9.27 -9.35
N ASP A 104 -15.63 -9.92 -8.41
CA ASP A 104 -15.29 -9.34 -7.10
C ASP A 104 -14.08 -8.42 -7.20
N GLY A 105 -14.12 -7.31 -6.49
CA GLY A 105 -12.97 -6.43 -6.27
C GLY A 105 -12.59 -5.55 -7.46
N VAL A 106 -11.94 -4.43 -7.12
CA VAL A 106 -11.42 -3.41 -8.04
C VAL A 106 -9.89 -3.38 -7.92
N ASP A 107 -9.22 -3.15 -9.04
CA ASP A 107 -7.79 -2.84 -9.03
C ASP A 107 -7.61 -1.40 -8.53
N LEU A 108 -7.10 -1.27 -7.30
CA LEU A 108 -6.95 0.03 -6.63
C LEU A 108 -6.01 0.96 -7.42
N ASN A 109 -4.96 0.43 -8.08
CA ASN A 109 -4.05 1.21 -8.91
C ASN A 109 -4.59 1.53 -10.31
N ARG A 110 -5.89 1.29 -10.54
CA ARG A 110 -6.66 1.71 -11.72
C ARG A 110 -7.93 2.46 -11.33
N ASN A 111 -8.02 2.89 -10.07
CA ASN A 111 -9.19 3.54 -9.48
C ASN A 111 -8.87 4.94 -8.93
N TYR A 112 -7.71 5.48 -9.30
CA TYR A 112 -7.40 6.89 -9.06
C TYR A 112 -8.02 7.72 -10.18
N ASP A 113 -8.45 8.94 -9.83
CA ASP A 113 -8.90 9.93 -10.80
C ASP A 113 -7.69 10.53 -11.52
N LEU A 114 -7.12 9.73 -12.42
CA LEU A 114 -5.99 10.07 -13.27
C LEU A 114 -6.50 9.98 -14.70
N GLY A 115 -6.89 11.14 -15.25
CA GLY A 115 -7.38 11.29 -16.62
C GLY A 115 -6.33 10.97 -17.68
#